data_AF-R6Z3G3-F1
#
_entry.id   AF-R6Z3G3-F1
#
_cell.length_a   1.000
_cell.length_b   1.000
_cell.length_c   1.000
_cell.angle_alpha   90.00
_cell.angle_beta   90.00
_cell.angle_gamma   90.00
#
_symmetry.space_group_name_H-M   'P 1'
#
loop_
_entity.id
_entity.type
_entity.pdbx_description
1 polymer ?
#
loop_
_entity_poly.entity_id
_entity_poly.type
_entity_poly.pdbx_seq_one_letter_code
_entity_poly.pdbx_strand_id
1 'polypeptide(L)'
;MYEFLFGGLIARSCIGLALLNFVIFFMMTRNYSKISPREIKRKQKFKSDMKTAQAEKIRLTHHKCAVCGRTEKDDPNLEFRYCSKCEGNLEYCMDHLYTHKHVTKEDLE
;
A
#
# COMPACT_ATOMS: atom_id res chain seq x y z
N MET A 1 -51.18 34.16 -1.39
CA MET A 1 -50.31 34.05 -2.58
C MET A 1 -49.70 35.39 -2.99
N TYR A 2 -50.47 36.49 -3.10
CA TYR A 2 -49.93 37.81 -3.44
C TYR A 2 -49.09 38.50 -2.34
N GLU A 3 -49.31 38.20 -1.05
CA GLU A 3 -48.43 38.67 0.04
C GLU A 3 -47.05 38.02 0.05
N PHE A 4 -46.87 36.87 -0.60
CA PHE A 4 -45.56 36.22 -0.68
C PHE A 4 -44.65 36.89 -1.72
N LEU A 5 -45.24 37.59 -2.70
CA LEU A 5 -44.55 38.28 -3.78
C LEU A 5 -44.43 39.80 -3.54
N PHE A 6 -45.39 40.43 -2.84
CA PHE A 6 -45.39 41.87 -2.50
C PHE A 6 -45.32 42.17 -0.99
N GLY A 7 -45.09 41.17 -0.14
CA GLY A 7 -44.89 41.38 1.29
C GLY A 7 -43.56 42.10 1.57
N GLY A 8 -43.58 43.04 2.51
CA GLY A 8 -42.40 43.80 2.92
C GLY A 8 -41.22 42.90 3.31
N LEU A 9 -40.00 43.44 3.26
CA LEU A 9 -38.74 42.74 3.57
C LEU A 9 -38.81 41.88 4.84
N ILE A 10 -39.64 42.29 5.81
CA ILE A 10 -39.92 41.62 7.08
C ILE A 10 -40.60 40.25 6.89
N ALA A 11 -41.61 40.15 6.02
CA ALA A 11 -42.31 38.88 5.78
C ALA A 11 -41.38 37.86 5.11
N ARG A 12 -40.56 38.32 4.15
CA ARG A 12 -39.57 37.49 3.46
C ARG A 12 -38.46 36.99 4.38
N SER A 13 -37.98 37.84 5.29
CA SER A 13 -36.96 37.43 6.27
C SER A 13 -37.50 36.45 7.30
N CYS A 14 -38.74 36.60 7.78
CA CYS A 14 -39.37 35.64 8.68
C CYS A 14 -39.48 34.23 8.06
N ILE A 15 -39.92 34.14 6.80
CA ILE A 15 -40.00 32.86 6.08
C ILE A 15 -38.59 32.28 5.85
N GLY A 16 -37.63 33.13 5.47
CA GLY A 16 -36.23 32.73 5.30
C GLY A 16 -35.61 32.19 6.59
N LEU A 17 -35.85 32.83 7.74
CA LEU A 17 -35.33 32.40 9.05
C LEU A 17 -35.94 31.06 9.51
N ALA A 18 -37.23 30.84 9.26
CA ALA A 18 -37.88 29.57 9.57
C ALA A 18 -37.28 28.41 8.74
N LEU A 19 -37.03 28.64 7.44
CA LEU A 19 -36.38 27.66 6.57
C LEU A 19 -34.89 27.48 6.90
N LEU A 20 -34.19 28.55 7.27
CA LEU A 20 -32.78 28.52 7.67
C LEU A 20 -32.57 27.59 8.86
N ASN A 21 -33.47 27.65 9.85
CA ASN A 21 -33.40 26.79 11.03
C ASN A 21 -33.42 25.30 10.63
N PHE A 22 -34.34 24.91 9.75
CA PHE A 22 -34.42 23.55 9.21
C PHE A 22 -33.14 23.15 8.46
N VAL A 23 -32.58 24.04 7.63
CA VAL A 23 -31.34 23.76 6.88
C VAL A 23 -30.14 23.58 7.80
N ILE A 24 -30.04 24.38 8.87
CA ILE A 24 -28.96 24.26 9.86
C ILE A 24 -29.06 22.92 10.59
N PHE A 25 -30.25 22.55 11.09
CA PHE A 25 -30.46 21.24 11.72
C PHE A 25 -30.20 20.09 10.75
N PHE A 26 -30.65 20.22 9.50
CA PHE A 26 -30.41 19.21 8.47
C PHE A 26 -28.93 19.02 8.15
N MET A 27 -28.16 20.12 8.01
CA MET A 27 -26.71 20.03 7.78
C MET A 27 -25.95 19.53 9.01
N MET A 28 -26.37 19.89 10.22
CA MET A 28 -25.73 19.46 11.46
C MET A 28 -26.01 17.97 11.76
N THR A 29 -27.23 17.48 11.52
CA THR A 29 -27.60 16.05 11.66
C THR A 29 -27.06 15.20 10.51
N ARG A 30 -26.79 15.79 9.33
CA ARG A 30 -26.15 15.09 8.22
C ARG A 30 -24.66 14.92 8.52
N ASN A 31 -24.40 13.86 9.28
CA ASN A 31 -23.13 13.33 9.74
C ASN A 31 -21.93 13.60 8.80
N TYR A 32 -21.34 14.79 8.91
CA TYR A 32 -20.11 15.21 8.23
C TYR A 32 -18.86 14.58 8.88
N SER A 33 -19.05 13.57 9.74
CA SER A 33 -17.96 12.87 10.45
C SER A 33 -17.21 11.85 9.58
N LYS A 34 -17.63 11.62 8.33
CA LYS A 34 -16.97 10.66 7.43
C LYS A 34 -15.65 11.17 6.83
N ILE A 35 -15.28 12.42 7.05
CA ILE A 35 -14.05 13.01 6.49
C ILE A 35 -13.21 13.51 7.66
N SER A 36 -12.67 12.58 8.44
CA SER A 36 -11.58 12.89 9.37
C SER A 36 -10.29 12.99 8.56
N PRO A 37 -9.70 14.19 8.38
CA PRO A 37 -8.46 14.34 7.62
C PRO A 37 -7.29 13.56 8.25
N ARG A 38 -7.37 13.30 9.55
CA ARG A 38 -6.39 12.48 10.28
C ARG A 38 -6.44 11.00 9.87
N GLU A 39 -7.63 10.45 9.63
CA GLU A 39 -7.79 9.05 9.23
C GLU A 39 -7.32 8.81 7.79
N ILE A 40 -7.56 9.77 6.89
CA ILE A 40 -7.09 9.70 5.50
C ILE A 40 -5.56 9.69 5.46
N LYS A 41 -4.91 10.59 6.20
CA LYS A 41 -3.44 10.64 6.29
C LYS A 41 -2.86 9.34 6.87
N ARG A 42 -3.49 8.78 7.91
CA ARG A 42 -3.09 7.49 8.50
C ARG A 42 -3.19 6.34 7.50
N LYS A 43 -4.30 6.26 6.76
CA LYS A 43 -4.54 5.22 5.75
C LYS A 43 -3.56 5.32 4.59
N GLN A 44 -3.23 6.54 4.15
CA GLN A 44 -2.24 6.76 3.09
C GLN A 44 -0.83 6.37 3.54
N LYS A 45 -0.42 6.78 4.74
CA LYS A 45 0.89 6.42 5.30
C LYS A 45 1.05 4.90 5.41
N PHE A 46 0.07 4.22 5.99
CA PHE A 46 0.06 2.76 6.09
C PHE A 46 0.17 2.07 4.72
N LYS A 47 -0.56 2.55 3.71
CA LYS A 47 -0.48 2.00 2.35
C LYS A 47 0.90 2.21 1.71
N SER A 48 1.59 3.30 2.02
CA SER A 48 2.96 3.55 1.55
C SER A 48 3.95 2.60 2.23
N ASP A 49 3.89 2.54 3.56
CA ASP A 49 4.82 1.74 4.38
C ASP A 49 4.66 0.23 4.11
N MET A 50 3.44 -0.25 3.83
CA MET A 50 3.23 -1.64 3.41
C MET A 50 3.84 -1.98 2.06
N LYS A 51 3.81 -1.05 1.08
CA LYS A 51 4.39 -1.29 -0.24
C LYS A 51 5.92 -1.36 -0.17
N THR A 52 6.54 -0.51 0.64
CA THR A 52 8.00 -0.54 0.84
C THR A 52 8.42 -1.81 1.57
N ALA A 53 7.72 -2.19 2.65
CA ALA A 53 8.00 -3.43 3.37
C ALA A 53 7.81 -4.69 2.50
N GLN A 54 6.80 -4.70 1.62
CA GLN A 54 6.61 -5.79 0.67
C GLN A 54 7.73 -5.84 -0.38
N ALA A 55 8.15 -4.70 -0.91
CA ALA A 55 9.27 -4.64 -1.86
C ALA A 55 10.61 -5.07 -1.23
N GLU A 56 10.85 -4.72 0.04
CA GLU A 56 12.03 -5.18 0.78
C GLU A 56 11.98 -6.68 1.08
N LYS A 57 10.83 -7.21 1.49
CA LYS A 57 10.67 -8.65 1.71
C LYS A 57 10.93 -9.45 0.43
N ILE A 58 10.38 -8.98 -0.69
CA ILE A 58 10.59 -9.55 -2.02
C ILE A 58 12.09 -9.56 -2.36
N ARG A 59 12.82 -8.47 -2.08
CA ARG A 59 14.29 -8.40 -2.29
C ARG A 59 15.08 -9.38 -1.43
N LEU A 60 14.67 -9.60 -0.18
CA LEU A 60 15.36 -10.53 0.74
C LEU A 60 15.11 -12.01 0.40
N THR A 61 13.92 -12.35 -0.09
CA THR A 61 13.56 -13.74 -0.40
C THR A 61 13.88 -14.13 -1.83
N HIS A 62 14.57 -13.28 -2.59
CA HIS A 62 14.92 -13.61 -3.97
C HIS A 62 16.11 -14.55 -3.99
N HIS A 63 15.80 -15.82 -4.24
CA HIS A 63 16.81 -16.82 -4.53
C HIS A 63 17.54 -16.46 -5.85
N LYS A 64 18.87 -16.45 -5.84
CA LYS A 64 19.73 -16.12 -6.98
C LYS A 64 20.86 -17.13 -7.15
N CYS A 65 20.99 -17.69 -8.35
CA CYS A 65 22.10 -18.61 -8.64
C CYS A 65 23.45 -17.87 -8.69
N ALA A 66 24.45 -18.35 -7.95
CA ALA A 66 25.80 -17.76 -7.92
C ALA A 66 26.58 -17.89 -9.25
N VAL A 67 26.25 -18.88 -10.10
CA VAL A 67 26.97 -19.14 -11.36
C VAL A 67 26.38 -18.36 -12.54
N CYS A 68 25.07 -18.47 -12.76
CA CYS A 68 24.40 -17.86 -13.92
C CYS A 68 23.58 -16.61 -13.59
N GLY A 69 23.37 -16.30 -12.31
CA GLY A 69 22.62 -15.12 -11.89
C GLY A 69 21.11 -15.18 -12.08
N ARG A 70 20.54 -16.31 -12.55
CA ARG A 70 19.08 -16.50 -12.67
C ARG A 70 18.41 -16.31 -11.31
N THR A 71 17.24 -15.69 -11.32
CA THR A 71 16.42 -15.43 -10.13
C THR A 71 15.05 -16.06 -10.27
N GLU A 72 14.31 -16.23 -9.17
CA GLU A 72 12.91 -16.73 -9.20
C GLU A 72 11.96 -15.90 -10.09
N LYS A 73 12.38 -14.71 -10.55
CA LYS A 73 11.59 -13.90 -11.50
C LYS A 73 11.66 -14.37 -12.94
N ASP A 74 12.72 -15.08 -13.32
CA ASP A 74 12.95 -15.49 -14.71
C ASP A 74 12.05 -16.67 -15.10
N ASP A 75 11.83 -17.62 -14.20
CA ASP A 75 10.87 -18.71 -14.35
C ASP A 75 10.36 -19.18 -12.98
N PRO A 76 9.03 -19.23 -12.75
CA PRO A 76 8.46 -19.67 -11.47
C PRO A 76 8.65 -21.17 -11.16
N ASN A 77 9.11 -21.98 -12.12
CA ASN A 77 9.42 -23.41 -11.91
C ASN A 77 10.89 -23.67 -11.58
N LEU A 78 11.73 -22.64 -11.50
CA LEU A 78 13.14 -22.83 -11.20
C LEU A 78 13.34 -23.16 -9.71
N GLU A 79 13.81 -24.37 -9.42
CA GLU A 79 14.22 -24.76 -8.07
C GLU A 79 15.65 -24.30 -7.76
N PHE A 80 15.83 -23.63 -6.62
CA PHE A 80 17.14 -23.29 -6.07
C PHE A 80 17.49 -24.23 -4.92
N ARG A 81 18.71 -24.79 -4.93
CA ARG A 81 19.21 -25.68 -3.87
C ARG A 81 20.58 -25.24 -3.39
N TYR A 82 20.86 -25.55 -2.13
CA TYR A 82 22.16 -25.34 -1.51
C TYR A 82 23.07 -26.54 -1.80
N CYS A 83 24.35 -26.28 -1.99
CA CYS A 83 25.36 -27.32 -2.04
C CYS A 83 25.87 -27.60 -0.63
N SER A 84 25.74 -28.84 -0.15
CA SER A 84 26.20 -29.24 1.19
C SER A 84 27.73 -29.24 1.36
N LYS A 85 28.48 -29.14 0.26
CA LYS A 85 29.96 -29.15 0.24
C LYS A 85 30.57 -27.77 0.13
N CYS A 86 29.79 -26.77 -0.29
CA CYS A 86 30.26 -25.39 -0.38
C CYS A 86 30.20 -24.74 0.99
N GLU A 87 31.21 -23.92 1.29
CA GLU A 87 31.18 -23.03 2.43
C GLU A 87 30.36 -21.78 2.06
N GLY A 88 29.41 -21.38 2.91
CA GLY A 88 28.52 -20.23 2.68
C GLY A 88 27.12 -20.60 2.16
N ASN A 89 26.13 -19.74 2.44
CA ASN A 89 24.73 -19.93 2.04
C ASN A 89 24.48 -19.58 0.57
N LEU A 90 25.36 -20.05 -0.33
CA LEU A 90 25.24 -19.85 -1.76
C LEU A 90 24.28 -20.87 -2.36
N GLU A 91 23.42 -20.38 -3.23
CA GLU A 91 22.33 -21.12 -3.85
C GLU A 91 22.58 -21.28 -5.35
N TYR A 92 22.15 -22.43 -5.87
CA TYR A 92 22.40 -22.85 -7.25
C TYR A 92 21.10 -23.36 -7.88
N CYS A 93 20.88 -23.08 -9.16
CA CYS A 93 19.80 -23.71 -9.92
C CYS A 93 20.14 -25.18 -10.22
N MET A 94 19.13 -25.99 -10.58
CA MET A 94 19.30 -27.44 -10.85
C MET A 94 20.44 -27.73 -11.85
N ASP A 95 20.55 -26.92 -12.90
CA ASP A 95 21.59 -27.07 -13.94
C ASP A 95 23.03 -26.88 -13.41
N HIS A 96 23.21 -26.04 -12.38
CA HIS A 96 24.53 -25.69 -11.82
C HIS A 96 24.82 -26.38 -10.49
N LEU A 97 23.84 -27.05 -9.87
CA LEU A 97 24.01 -27.71 -8.58
C LEU A 97 25.07 -28.82 -8.61
N TYR A 98 25.26 -29.48 -9.74
CA TYR A 98 26.22 -30.60 -9.87
C TYR A 98 27.48 -30.26 -10.68
N THR A 99 27.52 -29.08 -11.29
CA THR A 99 28.62 -28.65 -12.20
C THR A 99 29.38 -27.43 -11.70
N HIS A 100 29.00 -26.85 -10.56
CA HIS A 100 29.71 -25.72 -9.97
C HIS A 100 31.02 -26.16 -9.30
N LYS A 101 32.00 -25.25 -9.29
CA LYS A 101 33.21 -25.38 -8.47
C LYS A 101 32.84 -25.08 -7.01
N HIS A 102 33.19 -25.98 -6.10
CA HIS A 102 32.94 -25.75 -4.68
C HIS A 102 33.81 -24.59 -4.17
N VAL A 103 33.18 -23.70 -3.40
CA VAL A 103 33.80 -22.54 -2.76
C VAL A 103 34.27 -22.99 -1.38
N THR A 104 35.56 -22.77 -1.06
CA THR A 104 36.13 -23.03 0.27
C THR A 104 36.24 -21.73 1.06
N LYS A 105 36.54 -21.79 2.37
CA LYS A 105 36.72 -20.59 3.22
C LYS A 105 37.70 -19.57 2.64
N GLU A 106 38.73 -20.05 1.95
CA GLU A 106 39.80 -19.25 1.36
C GLU A 106 39.31 -18.36 0.21
N ASP A 107 38.23 -18.75 -0.48
CA ASP A 107 37.64 -17.99 -1.58
C ASP A 107 36.69 -16.87 -1.09
N LEU A 108 36.38 -16.85 0.22
CA LEU A 108 35.41 -15.94 0.85
C LEU A 108 36.06 -14.83 1.70
N GLU A 109 37.38 -14.87 1.91
CA GLU A 109 38.19 -13.84 2.58
C GLU A 109 38.70 -12.77 1.60
#